data_AF-A0AAX2S0V6-F1
#
_entry.id   AF-A0AAX2S0V6-F1
#
_cell.length_a   1.000
_cell.length_b   1.000
_cell.length_c   1.000
_cell.angle_alpha   90.00
_cell.angle_beta   90.00
_cell.angle_gamma   90.00
#
_symmetry.space_group_name_H-M   'P 1'
#
loop_
_entity.id
_entity.type
_entity.pdbx_description
1 polymer ?
#
loop_
_entity_poly.entity_id
_entity_poly.type
_entity_poly.pdbx_seq_one_letter_code
_entity_poly.pdbx_strand_id
1 'polypeptide(L)'
;EKEERAKIKAVKERLKSRSERLKELQGVFNRFIRLRDKNLPCISCGRYHQGQWHAGHYRSVGACPELRFNEDNVHKQCSVCNNHKSGNVIEYRINLVAKIGVERVEFLERKDHLP
;
A
#
# COMPACT_ATOMS: atom_id res chain seq x y z
N GLU A 1 -37.31 3.30 10.70
CA GLU A 1 -35.89 3.25 11.14
C GLU A 1 -34.92 2.58 10.14
N LYS A 2 -35.09 1.30 9.77
CA LYS A 2 -34.16 0.59 8.85
C LYS A 2 -34.11 1.19 7.43
N GLU A 3 -35.26 1.53 6.86
CA GLU A 3 -35.34 2.19 5.55
C GLU A 3 -34.72 3.59 5.55
N GLU A 4 -34.91 4.34 6.64
CA GLU A 4 -34.37 5.69 6.79
C GLU A 4 -32.84 5.67 6.88
N ARG A 5 -32.27 4.73 7.63
CA ARG A 5 -30.82 4.47 7.64
C ARG A 5 -30.30 4.07 6.26
N ALA A 6 -31.05 3.26 5.51
CA ALA A 6 -30.68 2.87 4.15
C ALA A 6 -30.69 4.05 3.17
N LYS A 7 -31.71 4.92 3.25
CA LYS A 7 -31.79 6.17 2.46
C LYS A 7 -30.63 7.12 2.78
N ILE A 8 -30.33 7.34 4.07
CA ILE A 8 -29.20 8.17 4.51
C ILE A 8 -27.87 7.58 3.99
N LYS A 9 -27.70 6.25 4.04
CA LYS A 9 -26.50 5.59 3.49
C LYS A 9 -26.39 5.79 1.99
N ALA A 10 -27.47 5.60 1.23
CA ALA A 10 -27.46 5.80 -0.22
C ALA A 10 -27.12 7.25 -0.63
N VAL A 11 -27.64 8.23 0.10
CA VAL A 11 -27.29 9.65 -0.12
C VAL A 11 -25.81 9.91 0.19
N LYS A 12 -25.30 9.39 1.32
CA LYS A 12 -23.87 9.50 1.67
C LYS A 12 -22.98 8.88 0.61
N GLU A 13 -23.30 7.68 0.13
CA GLU A 13 -22.55 7.01 -0.95
C GLU A 13 -22.52 7.85 -2.24
N ARG A 14 -23.67 8.44 -2.62
CA ARG A 14 -23.76 9.30 -3.81
C ARG A 14 -22.90 10.56 -3.68
N LEU A 15 -22.79 11.11 -2.48
CA LEU A 15 -22.04 12.34 -2.19
C LEU A 15 -20.57 12.10 -1.85
N LYS A 16 -20.08 10.85 -1.83
CA LYS A 16 -18.68 10.56 -1.54
C LYS A 16 -17.74 11.26 -2.52
N SER A 17 -16.85 12.06 -1.96
CA SER A 17 -15.75 12.69 -2.68
C SER A 17 -14.77 11.65 -3.24
N ARG A 18 -13.97 12.06 -4.24
CA ARG A 18 -12.88 11.23 -4.77
C ARG A 18 -11.91 10.79 -3.67
N SER A 19 -11.59 11.67 -2.73
CA SER A 19 -10.67 11.38 -1.62
C SER A 19 -11.20 10.27 -0.70
N GLU A 20 -12.50 10.31 -0.36
CA GLU A 20 -13.14 9.28 0.46
C GLU A 20 -13.13 7.92 -0.24
N ARG A 21 -13.47 7.88 -1.53
CA ARG A 21 -13.42 6.65 -2.34
C ARG A 21 -12.01 6.07 -2.39
N LEU A 22 -11.00 6.91 -2.57
CA LEU A 22 -9.60 6.49 -2.56
C LEU A 22 -9.17 5.90 -1.22
N LYS A 23 -9.62 6.51 -0.10
CA LYS A 23 -9.30 6.03 1.26
C LYS A 23 -9.92 4.67 1.53
N GLU A 24 -11.17 4.46 1.10
CA GLU A 24 -11.86 3.17 1.21
C GLU A 24 -11.16 2.10 0.37
N LEU A 25 -10.85 2.42 -0.89
CA LEU A 25 -10.12 1.52 -1.77
C LEU A 25 -8.74 1.17 -1.20
N GLN A 26 -8.02 2.14 -0.61
CA GLN A 26 -6.74 1.89 0.03
C GLN A 26 -6.86 0.93 1.23
N GLY A 27 -7.96 0.97 1.99
CA GLY A 27 -8.24 0.00 3.04
C GLY A 27 -8.35 -1.44 2.50
N VAL A 28 -9.07 -1.61 1.38
CA VAL A 28 -9.25 -2.91 0.70
C VAL A 28 -7.92 -3.38 0.11
N PHE A 29 -7.23 -2.52 -0.63
CA PHE A 29 -5.95 -2.81 -1.26
C PHE A 29 -4.88 -3.20 -0.22
N ASN A 30 -4.77 -2.45 0.88
CA ASN A 30 -3.83 -2.76 1.96
C ASN A 30 -4.14 -4.10 2.64
N ARG A 31 -5.41 -4.51 2.72
CA ARG A 31 -5.77 -5.85 3.20
C ARG A 31 -5.34 -6.91 2.19
N PHE A 32 -5.61 -6.69 0.91
CA PHE A 32 -5.18 -7.59 -0.17
C PHE A 32 -3.67 -7.83 -0.15
N ILE A 33 -2.84 -6.79 -0.11
CA ILE A 33 -1.38 -6.91 -0.07
C ILE A 33 -0.91 -7.76 1.13
N ARG A 34 -1.47 -7.53 2.32
CA ARG A 34 -1.12 -8.30 3.52
C ARG A 34 -1.52 -9.78 3.40
N LEU A 35 -2.62 -10.08 2.71
CA LEU A 35 -3.05 -11.46 2.44
C LEU A 35 -2.19 -12.13 1.36
N ARG A 36 -1.85 -11.41 0.29
CA ARG A 36 -0.94 -11.87 -0.78
C ARG A 36 0.42 -12.27 -0.19
N ASP A 37 0.98 -11.41 0.65
CA ASP A 37 2.31 -11.56 1.23
C ASP A 37 2.29 -12.28 2.61
N LYS A 38 1.18 -12.93 2.99
CA LYS A 38 0.98 -13.48 4.34
C LYS A 38 2.12 -14.39 4.81
N ASN A 39 2.68 -15.19 3.91
CA ASN A 39 3.74 -16.18 4.21
C ASN A 39 5.16 -15.65 3.98
N LEU A 40 5.32 -14.39 3.56
CA LEU A 40 6.63 -13.78 3.32
C LEU A 40 7.12 -13.03 4.56
N PRO A 41 8.43 -12.79 4.73
CA PRO A 41 8.91 -11.91 5.79
C PRO A 41 8.59 -10.43 5.49
N CYS A 42 8.96 -9.54 6.40
CA CYS A 42 8.98 -8.09 6.12
C CYS A 42 9.84 -7.80 4.89
N ILE A 43 9.30 -7.06 3.91
CA ILE A 43 10.03 -6.69 2.69
C ILE A 43 11.33 -5.92 2.97
N SER A 44 11.40 -5.14 4.05
CA SER A 44 12.61 -4.37 4.34
C SER A 44 13.62 -5.13 5.20
N CYS A 45 13.21 -5.72 6.33
CA CYS A 45 14.19 -6.30 7.26
C CYS A 45 14.32 -7.82 7.18
N GLY A 46 13.56 -8.50 6.33
CA GLY A 46 13.62 -9.96 6.16
C GLY A 46 13.14 -10.78 7.36
N ARG A 47 12.66 -10.16 8.44
CA ARG A 47 12.21 -10.87 9.66
C ARG A 47 10.72 -11.17 9.67
N TYR A 48 10.36 -12.27 10.35
CA TYR A 48 8.99 -12.56 10.76
C TYR A 48 8.75 -11.95 12.15
N HIS A 49 7.93 -10.90 12.19
CA HIS A 49 7.54 -10.23 13.43
C HIS A 49 6.21 -10.77 13.99
N GLN A 50 6.10 -10.83 15.31
CA GLN A 50 4.83 -11.06 16.03
C GLN A 50 4.04 -9.75 16.28
N GLY A 51 4.28 -8.72 15.44
CA GLY A 51 3.71 -7.39 15.61
C GLY A 51 2.73 -7.00 14.50
N GLN A 52 2.37 -5.72 14.49
CA GLN A 52 1.50 -5.15 13.47
C GLN A 52 2.17 -5.15 12.08
N TRP A 53 1.43 -5.64 11.09
CA TRP A 53 1.84 -5.70 9.69
C TRP A 53 1.07 -4.70 8.85
N HIS A 54 1.78 -3.97 8.00
CA HIS A 54 1.25 -2.97 7.07
C HIS A 54 1.46 -3.39 5.62
N ALA A 55 0.76 -2.70 4.71
CA ALA A 55 1.09 -2.66 3.29
C ALA A 55 1.92 -1.39 3.06
N GLY A 56 3.25 -1.53 3.09
CA GLY A 56 4.20 -0.43 2.98
C GLY A 56 4.48 -0.09 1.53
N HIS A 57 4.40 1.20 1.19
CA HIS A 57 4.67 1.74 -0.14
C HIS A 57 6.17 2.03 -0.31
N TYR A 58 6.79 1.50 -1.37
CA TYR A 58 8.18 1.80 -1.73
C TYR A 58 8.31 3.27 -2.16
N ARG A 59 7.48 3.69 -3.11
CA ARG A 59 7.25 5.10 -3.48
C ARG A 59 6.00 5.59 -2.78
N SER A 60 6.15 6.61 -1.93
CA SER A 60 5.06 7.08 -1.09
C SER A 60 3.89 7.64 -1.92
N VAL A 61 2.68 7.50 -1.38
CA VAL A 61 1.46 7.99 -2.03
C VAL A 61 1.47 9.50 -2.29
N GLY A 62 2.18 10.27 -1.46
CA GLY A 62 2.32 11.72 -1.63
C GLY A 62 3.29 12.09 -2.75
N ALA A 63 4.32 11.26 -2.99
CA ALA A 63 5.32 11.52 -4.02
C ALA A 63 4.89 10.97 -5.40
N CYS A 64 4.24 9.81 -5.42
CA CYS A 64 3.84 9.09 -6.64
C CYS A 64 2.39 8.56 -6.48
N PRO A 65 1.36 9.44 -6.53
CA PRO A 65 -0.04 9.05 -6.37
C PRO A 65 -0.53 8.04 -7.41
N GLU A 66 0.04 8.05 -8.60
CA GLU A 66 -0.22 7.13 -9.71
C GLU A 66 0.22 5.68 -9.38
N LEU A 67 1.23 5.51 -8.52
CA LEU A 67 1.69 4.20 -8.05
C LEU A 67 0.95 3.71 -6.79
N ARG A 68 -0.08 4.42 -6.31
CA ARG A 68 -0.77 4.12 -5.05
C ARG A 68 -1.31 2.69 -4.95
N PHE A 69 -1.83 2.18 -6.05
CA PHE A 69 -2.44 0.85 -6.17
C PHE A 69 -1.62 -0.09 -7.06
N ASN A 70 -0.39 0.28 -7.40
CA ASN A 70 0.51 -0.60 -8.12
C ASN A 70 1.04 -1.66 -7.14
N GLU A 71 0.76 -2.93 -7.45
CA GLU A 71 1.14 -4.08 -6.61
C GLU A 71 2.65 -4.27 -6.45
N ASP A 72 3.45 -3.81 -7.41
CA ASP A 72 4.92 -3.83 -7.35
C ASP A 72 5.46 -2.71 -6.45
N ASN A 73 4.66 -1.68 -6.21
CA ASN A 73 5.04 -0.59 -5.32
C ASN A 73 4.74 -0.91 -3.85
N VAL A 74 3.95 -1.95 -3.54
CA VAL A 74 3.39 -2.15 -2.20
C VAL A 74 3.52 -3.58 -1.72
N HIS A 75 4.09 -3.73 -0.53
CA HIS A 75 4.43 -5.05 0.04
C HIS A 75 4.21 -5.10 1.54
N LYS A 76 4.12 -6.32 2.10
CA LYS A 76 4.04 -6.49 3.55
C LYS A 76 5.29 -5.96 4.25
N GLN A 77 5.08 -5.03 5.17
CA GLN A 77 6.14 -4.40 5.95
C GLN A 77 5.77 -4.34 7.43
N CYS A 78 6.72 -4.57 8.33
CA CYS A 78 6.48 -4.47 9.77
C CYS A 78 6.35 -3.01 10.20
N SER A 79 5.58 -2.76 11.27
CA SER A 79 5.37 -1.42 11.81
C SER A 79 6.68 -0.67 12.11
N VAL A 80 7.71 -1.37 12.58
CA VAL A 80 9.02 -0.77 12.89
C VAL A 80 9.69 -0.20 11.64
N CYS A 81 9.75 -0.97 10.56
CA CYS A 81 10.35 -0.48 9.32
C CYS A 81 9.50 0.61 8.68
N ASN A 82 8.18 0.43 8.65
CA ASN A 82 7.27 1.36 7.98
C ASN A 82 7.17 2.71 8.70
N ASN A 83 6.98 2.71 10.03
CA ASN A 83 6.68 3.92 10.80
C ASN A 83 7.92 4.59 11.40
N HIS A 84 8.89 3.81 11.89
CA HIS A 84 10.01 4.34 12.69
C HIS A 84 11.32 4.48 11.92
N LYS A 85 11.43 3.83 10.76
CA LYS A 85 12.63 3.90 9.89
C LYS A 85 12.36 4.56 8.55
N SER A 86 11.34 5.42 8.48
CA SER A 86 10.96 6.13 7.25
C SER A 86 10.79 5.18 6.05
N GLY A 87 10.09 4.06 6.25
CA GLY A 87 9.91 3.03 5.22
C GLY A 87 11.12 2.11 4.97
N ASN A 88 12.24 2.32 5.67
CA ASN A 88 13.48 1.56 5.55
C ASN A 88 13.89 1.32 4.08
N VAL A 89 13.88 2.40 3.29
CA VAL A 89 13.83 2.38 1.81
C VAL A 89 15.04 1.69 1.19
N ILE A 90 16.25 1.84 1.77
CA ILE A 90 17.47 1.20 1.25
C ILE A 90 17.31 -0.32 1.26
N GLU A 91 16.99 -0.89 2.43
CA GLU A 91 16.78 -2.33 2.57
C GLU A 91 15.53 -2.81 1.80
N TYR A 92 14.49 -1.97 1.73
CA TYR A 92 13.33 -2.24 0.89
C TYR A 92 13.78 -2.43 -0.57
N ARG A 93 14.55 -1.50 -1.13
CA ARG A 93 15.00 -1.54 -2.53
C ARG A 93 15.82 -2.80 -2.82
N ILE A 94 16.76 -3.16 -1.94
CA ILE A 94 17.60 -4.36 -2.09
C ILE A 94 16.72 -5.61 -2.23
N ASN A 95 15.78 -5.80 -1.30
CA ASN A 95 14.88 -6.96 -1.31
C ASN A 95 13.86 -6.90 -2.45
N LEU A 96 13.45 -5.69 -2.86
CA LEU A 96 12.53 -5.50 -3.96
C LEU A 96 13.16 -5.90 -5.30
N VAL A 97 14.42 -5.54 -5.54
CA VAL A 97 15.17 -6.00 -6.73
C VAL A 97 15.23 -7.53 -6.75
N ALA A 98 15.48 -8.17 -5.61
CA ALA A 98 15.46 -9.64 -5.53
C ALA A 98 14.07 -10.25 -5.79
N LYS A 99 13.00 -9.53 -5.44
CA LYS A 99 11.62 -10.02 -5.55
C LYS A 99 11.02 -9.85 -6.95
N ILE A 100 11.19 -8.68 -7.58
CA ILE A 100 10.54 -8.34 -8.85
C ILE A 100 11.53 -8.08 -10.00
N GLY A 101 12.84 -8.10 -9.73
CA GLY A 101 13.86 -7.78 -10.72
C GLY A 101 14.16 -6.28 -10.84
N VAL A 102 15.37 -5.96 -11.29
CA VAL A 102 15.86 -4.57 -11.35
C VAL A 102 15.03 -3.70 -12.31
N GLU A 103 14.63 -4.22 -13.47
CA GLU A 103 13.88 -3.46 -14.49
C GLU A 103 12.54 -2.94 -13.96
N ARG A 104 11.84 -3.75 -13.15
CA ARG A 104 10.56 -3.37 -12.53
C ARG A 104 10.76 -2.38 -11.39
N VAL A 105 11.87 -2.48 -10.65
CA VAL A 105 12.22 -1.46 -9.65
C VAL A 105 12.53 -0.12 -10.32
N GLU A 106 13.34 -0.14 -11.37
CA GLU A 106 13.67 1.06 -12.15
C GLU A 106 12.43 1.66 -12.80
N PHE A 107 11.46 0.83 -13.21
CA PHE A 107 10.13 1.32 -13.57
C PHE A 107 9.54 2.17 -12.44
N LEU A 108 9.39 1.64 -11.23
CA LEU A 108 8.81 2.39 -10.10
C LEU A 108 9.58 3.68 -9.74
N GLU A 109 10.89 3.72 -10.01
CA GLU A 109 11.75 4.87 -9.70
C GLU A 109 11.69 6.01 -10.72
N ARG A 110 11.10 5.74 -11.90
CA ARG A 110 10.83 6.76 -12.90
C ARG A 110 9.84 7.82 -12.40
N LYS A 111 9.80 8.96 -13.11
CA LYS A 111 8.96 10.13 -12.80
C LYS A 111 7.91 10.43 -13.88
N ASP A 112 7.91 9.69 -14.98
CA ASP A 112 7.07 9.87 -16.17
C ASP A 112 5.91 8.86 -16.22
N HIS A 113 5.48 8.38 -15.05
CA HIS A 113 4.32 7.48 -14.94
C HIS A 113 3.05 8.17 -15.42
N LEU A 114 2.25 7.44 -16.19
CA LEU A 114 0.92 7.90 -16.57
C LEU A 114 0.01 7.97 -15.32
N PRO A 115 -0.82 9.03 -15.20
CA PRO A 115 -1.69 9.23 -14.04
C PRO A 115 -2.88 8.25 -13.94
#